data_AF-A0A9Q3V4Q1-F1
#
_entry.id   AF-A0A9Q3V4Q1-F1
#
_cell.length_a   1.000
_cell.length_b   1.000
_cell.length_c   1.000
_cell.angle_alpha   90.00
_cell.angle_beta   90.00
_cell.angle_gamma   90.00
#
_symmetry.space_group_name_H-M   'P 1'
#
loop_
_entity.id
_entity.type
_entity.pdbx_description
1 polymer ?
#
loop_
_entity_poly.entity_id
_entity_poly.type
_entity_poly.pdbx_seq_one_letter_code
_entity_poly.pdbx_strand_id
1 'polypeptide(L)'
;MNKILQLLSLLIILCGNFCLGQNLNDIEKLASNYNKTFDVLEKTMNIKPFDRGSKFGLESRVYNLKAFKILVESNNEENKISKISILTEKTGNNDELWYNIAKAANANKEYKFINSFVSGSEDDIYEKDIDFNAMVNILRKSKSLGDYTYSIAFKKDNLYYNFNMASKTFFSVIDENLKERD
;
A
#
# COMPACT_ATOMS: atom_id res chain seq x y z
N MET A 1 -23.10 14.46 39.72
CA MET A 1 -22.10 14.61 38.64
C MET A 1 -22.49 13.68 37.51
N ASN A 2 -22.66 14.23 36.31
CA ASN A 2 -23.73 13.88 35.36
C ASN A 2 -23.58 12.54 34.64
N LYS A 3 -24.61 11.68 34.71
CA LYS A 3 -24.78 10.51 33.81
C LYS A 3 -24.72 10.90 32.33
N ILE A 4 -25.09 12.15 32.01
CA ILE A 4 -24.95 12.75 30.67
C ILE A 4 -23.48 12.89 30.24
N LEU A 5 -22.58 13.22 31.17
CA LEU A 5 -21.14 13.36 30.90
C LEU A 5 -20.47 11.99 30.68
N GLN A 6 -20.94 10.95 31.39
CA GLN A 6 -20.53 9.56 31.16
C GLN A 6 -21.05 8.99 29.83
N LEU A 7 -22.28 9.36 29.41
CA LEU A 7 -22.82 8.95 28.11
C LEU A 7 -22.06 9.61 26.94
N LEU A 8 -21.74 10.91 27.08
CA LEU A 8 -20.95 11.66 26.08
C LEU A 8 -19.52 11.13 25.95
N SER A 9 -18.88 10.73 27.05
CA SER A 9 -17.55 10.12 27.01
C SER A 9 -17.57 8.71 26.40
N LEU A 10 -18.63 7.91 26.62
CA LEU A 10 -18.81 6.63 25.91
C LEU A 10 -19.05 6.82 24.40
N LEU A 11 -19.81 7.86 24.02
CA LEU A 11 -20.08 8.19 22.60
C LEU A 11 -18.81 8.65 21.86
N ILE A 12 -17.95 9.42 22.54
CA ILE A 12 -16.67 9.90 21.98
C ILE A 12 -15.67 8.76 21.77
N ILE A 13 -15.68 7.73 22.63
CA ILE A 13 -14.87 6.51 22.44
C ILE A 13 -15.40 5.66 21.27
N LEU A 14 -16.71 5.67 21.01
CA LEU A 14 -17.33 4.96 19.88
C LEU A 14 -17.19 5.70 18.54
N CYS A 15 -17.01 7.02 18.54
CA CYS A 15 -16.78 7.81 17.33
C CYS A 15 -15.29 7.87 16.90
N GLY A 16 -14.35 7.46 17.77
CA GLY A 16 -12.90 7.50 17.50
C GLY A 16 -12.41 6.59 16.37
N ASN A 17 -13.25 5.68 15.85
CA ASN A 17 -12.88 4.74 14.79
C ASN A 17 -13.50 5.07 13.41
N PHE A 18 -14.15 6.22 13.24
CA PHE A 18 -14.83 6.58 11.98
C PHE A 18 -14.01 7.43 11.01
N CYS A 19 -12.68 7.40 11.12
CA CYS A 19 -11.81 7.71 9.99
C CYS A 19 -11.27 6.38 9.43
N LEU A 20 -12.15 5.61 8.77
CA LEU A 20 -11.76 4.44 7.96
C LEU A 20 -11.05 4.92 6.68
N GLY A 21 -9.94 5.62 6.85
CA GLY A 21 -8.90 5.75 5.85
C GLY A 21 -8.24 4.39 5.74
N GLN A 22 -8.08 3.95 4.49
CA GLN A 22 -7.31 2.76 4.16
C GLN A 22 -5.97 2.82 4.88
N ASN A 23 -5.53 1.71 5.45
CA ASN A 23 -4.31 1.67 6.22
C ASN A 23 -3.52 0.40 5.91
N LEU A 24 -2.32 0.30 6.49
CA LEU A 24 -1.43 -0.83 6.32
C LEU A 24 -2.14 -2.19 6.54
N ASN A 25 -3.15 -2.27 7.42
CA ASN A 25 -3.87 -3.51 7.69
C ASN A 25 -4.67 -4.02 6.47
N ASP A 26 -5.19 -3.13 5.62
CA ASP A 26 -5.90 -3.55 4.40
C ASP A 26 -4.91 -4.21 3.42
N ILE A 27 -3.72 -3.60 3.29
CA ILE A 27 -2.62 -4.15 2.48
C ILE A 27 -2.13 -5.48 3.06
N GLU A 28 -1.97 -5.58 4.38
CA GLU A 28 -1.59 -6.83 5.04
C GLU A 28 -2.65 -7.92 4.91
N LYS A 29 -3.94 -7.56 4.98
CA LYS A 29 -5.04 -8.50 4.76
C LYS A 29 -5.00 -9.07 3.34
N LEU A 30 -4.69 -8.25 2.34
CA LEU A 30 -4.46 -8.72 0.97
C LEU A 30 -3.20 -9.61 0.89
N ALA A 31 -2.09 -9.15 1.46
CA ALA A 31 -0.83 -9.88 1.50
C ALA A 31 -0.95 -11.25 2.18
N SER A 32 -1.85 -11.40 3.15
CA SER A 32 -2.11 -12.69 3.80
C SER A 32 -2.66 -13.77 2.87
N ASN A 33 -3.05 -13.40 1.64
CA ASN A 33 -3.47 -14.31 0.58
C ASN A 33 -2.38 -14.60 -0.45
N TYR A 34 -1.17 -14.06 -0.26
CA TYR A 34 0.00 -14.46 -1.04
C TYR A 34 0.21 -15.97 -0.94
N ASN A 35 0.62 -16.61 -2.04
CA ASN A 35 0.78 -18.06 -2.17
C ASN A 35 -0.52 -18.87 -1.89
N LYS A 36 -1.69 -18.23 -1.90
CA LYS A 36 -3.00 -18.90 -1.90
C LYS A 36 -3.62 -18.81 -3.29
N THR A 37 -4.67 -19.58 -3.55
CA THR A 37 -5.40 -19.51 -4.83
C THR A 37 -6.31 -18.29 -4.87
N PHE A 38 -6.71 -17.88 -6.08
CA PHE A 38 -7.69 -16.80 -6.26
C PHE A 38 -9.01 -17.07 -5.52
N ASP A 39 -9.48 -18.33 -5.48
CA ASP A 39 -10.73 -18.68 -4.80
C ASP A 39 -10.66 -18.43 -3.30
N VAL A 40 -9.49 -18.67 -2.68
CA VAL A 40 -9.26 -18.38 -1.26
C VAL A 40 -9.25 -16.88 -1.01
N LEU A 41 -8.61 -16.09 -1.86
CA LEU A 41 -8.63 -14.63 -1.80
C LEU A 41 -10.08 -14.11 -1.90
N GLU A 42 -10.81 -14.54 -2.93
CA GLU A 42 -12.18 -14.11 -3.22
C GLU A 42 -13.13 -14.43 -2.07
N LYS A 43 -13.01 -15.62 -1.48
CA LYS A 43 -13.78 -16.03 -0.30
C LYS A 43 -13.40 -15.22 0.95
N THR A 44 -12.10 -15.02 1.20
CA THR A 44 -11.60 -14.33 2.40
C THR A 44 -11.95 -12.84 2.40
N MET A 45 -11.89 -12.22 1.22
CA MET A 45 -12.18 -10.80 1.03
C MET A 45 -13.65 -10.53 0.70
N ASN A 46 -14.43 -11.57 0.40
CA ASN A 46 -15.81 -11.48 -0.10
C ASN A 46 -15.91 -10.56 -1.34
N ILE A 47 -15.04 -10.83 -2.32
CA ILE A 47 -14.94 -10.07 -3.58
C ILE A 47 -15.10 -11.00 -4.78
N LYS A 48 -15.40 -10.39 -5.93
CA LYS A 48 -15.44 -11.07 -7.23
C LYS A 48 -14.55 -10.34 -8.22
N PRO A 49 -13.92 -11.03 -9.17
CA PRO A 49 -13.09 -10.40 -10.17
C PRO A 49 -13.96 -9.51 -11.07
N PHE A 50 -13.50 -8.29 -11.28
CA PHE A 50 -14.04 -7.37 -12.26
C PHE A 50 -13.56 -7.75 -13.66
N ASP A 51 -12.31 -8.17 -13.78
CA ASP A 51 -11.71 -8.59 -15.05
C ASP A 51 -10.74 -9.76 -14.83
N ARG A 52 -10.45 -10.50 -15.90
CA ARG A 52 -9.55 -11.64 -15.93
C ARG A 52 -8.69 -11.59 -17.20
N GLY A 53 -7.40 -11.79 -17.04
CA GLY A 53 -6.46 -11.91 -18.15
C GLY A 53 -5.61 -13.17 -18.02
N SER A 54 -5.17 -13.70 -19.15
CA SER A 54 -4.13 -14.73 -19.17
C SER A 54 -3.09 -14.38 -20.23
N LYS A 55 -1.81 -14.48 -19.85
CA LYS A 55 -0.68 -14.26 -20.76
C LYS A 55 0.44 -15.22 -20.42
N PHE A 56 0.89 -16.00 -21.40
CA PHE A 56 1.96 -17.00 -21.22
C PHE A 56 1.71 -17.98 -20.06
N GLY A 57 0.46 -18.39 -19.86
CA GLY A 57 0.09 -19.32 -18.78
C GLY A 57 0.00 -18.67 -17.38
N LEU A 58 0.31 -17.37 -17.25
CA LEU A 58 0.05 -16.62 -16.03
C LEU A 58 -1.40 -16.14 -16.07
N GLU A 59 -2.16 -16.46 -15.03
CA GLU A 59 -3.48 -15.88 -14.82
C GLU A 59 -3.34 -14.57 -14.05
N SER A 60 -4.21 -13.63 -14.37
CA SER A 60 -4.32 -12.36 -13.66
C SER A 60 -5.78 -12.02 -13.46
N ARG A 61 -6.10 -11.43 -12.31
CA ARG A 61 -7.45 -10.99 -11.96
C ARG A 61 -7.41 -9.57 -11.45
N VAL A 62 -8.35 -8.76 -11.92
CA VAL A 62 -8.55 -7.39 -11.44
C VAL A 62 -9.75 -7.38 -10.50
N TYR A 63 -9.60 -6.73 -9.35
CA TYR A 63 -10.67 -6.54 -8.37
C TYR A 63 -10.89 -5.05 -8.13
N ASN A 64 -12.15 -4.63 -8.09
CA ASN A 64 -12.54 -3.29 -7.67
C ASN A 64 -12.95 -3.33 -6.20
N LEU A 65 -12.09 -2.83 -5.33
CA LEU A 65 -12.45 -2.48 -3.96
C LEU A 65 -12.93 -1.04 -3.92
N LYS A 66 -13.68 -0.66 -2.88
CA LYS A 66 -14.14 0.73 -2.66
C LYS A 66 -12.99 1.76 -2.72
N ALA A 67 -11.81 1.29 -2.35
CA ALA A 67 -10.62 2.06 -2.04
C ALA A 67 -9.52 1.97 -3.11
N PHE A 68 -9.45 0.81 -3.76
CA PHE A 68 -8.32 0.39 -4.58
C PHE A 68 -8.81 -0.41 -5.77
N LYS A 69 -8.04 -0.35 -6.85
CA LYS A 69 -8.03 -1.40 -7.86
C LYS A 69 -6.87 -2.31 -7.56
N ILE A 70 -7.11 -3.61 -7.57
CA ILE A 70 -6.08 -4.60 -7.29
C ILE A 70 -5.92 -5.47 -8.53
N LEU A 71 -4.68 -5.62 -8.98
CA LEU A 71 -4.27 -6.63 -9.93
C LEU A 71 -3.54 -7.73 -9.16
N VAL A 72 -4.02 -8.96 -9.30
CA VAL A 72 -3.40 -10.14 -8.70
C VAL A 72 -2.96 -11.07 -9.81
N GLU A 73 -1.72 -11.51 -9.76
CA GLU A 73 -1.11 -12.42 -10.75
C GLU A 73 -0.77 -13.74 -10.06
N SER A 74 -0.99 -14.86 -10.76
CA SER A 74 -0.59 -16.18 -10.28
C SER A 74 0.78 -16.59 -10.77
N ASN A 75 1.37 -17.59 -10.12
CA ASN A 75 2.37 -18.43 -10.73
C ASN A 75 1.70 -19.41 -11.74
N ASN A 76 2.46 -19.76 -12.76
CA ASN A 76 2.06 -20.64 -13.86
C ASN A 76 1.82 -22.09 -13.42
N GLU A 77 2.48 -22.56 -12.36
CA GLU A 77 2.52 -24.00 -12.00
C GLU A 77 1.38 -24.44 -11.07
N GLU A 78 0.97 -23.59 -10.12
CA GLU A 78 0.06 -24.00 -9.05
C GLU A 78 -1.17 -23.10 -8.92
N ASN A 79 -1.31 -22.12 -9.81
CA ASN A 79 -2.36 -21.11 -9.79
C ASN A 79 -2.45 -20.37 -8.43
N LYS A 80 -1.30 -20.23 -7.77
CA LYS A 80 -1.15 -19.52 -6.49
C LYS A 80 -0.70 -18.10 -6.75
N ILE A 81 -1.19 -17.18 -5.93
CA ILE A 81 -0.88 -15.75 -6.04
C ILE A 81 0.61 -15.53 -5.80
N SER A 82 1.29 -14.96 -6.79
CA SER A 82 2.72 -14.63 -6.77
C SER A 82 2.99 -13.13 -6.77
N LYS A 83 1.98 -12.31 -7.08
CA LYS A 83 2.11 -10.85 -7.05
C LYS A 83 0.78 -10.17 -6.82
N ILE A 84 0.80 -9.14 -5.99
CA ILE A 84 -0.35 -8.29 -5.70
C ILE A 84 0.06 -6.84 -5.98
N SER A 85 -0.59 -6.20 -6.94
CA SER A 85 -0.42 -4.79 -7.24
C SER A 85 -1.69 -4.04 -6.83
N ILE A 86 -1.53 -2.97 -6.06
CA ILE A 86 -2.60 -2.15 -5.52
C ILE A 86 -2.44 -0.76 -6.13
N LEU A 87 -3.52 -0.19 -6.66
CA LEU A 87 -3.52 1.14 -7.25
C LEU A 87 -4.71 1.94 -6.70
N THR A 88 -4.49 3.21 -6.40
CA THR A 88 -5.59 4.14 -6.12
C THR A 88 -5.98 4.92 -7.36
N GLU A 89 -7.20 5.45 -7.35
CA GLU A 89 -7.55 6.50 -8.29
C GLU A 89 -6.75 7.77 -7.97
N LYS A 90 -6.52 8.60 -8.99
CA LYS A 90 -5.81 9.87 -8.84
C LYS A 90 -6.69 10.85 -8.05
N THR A 91 -6.53 10.84 -6.73
CA THR A 91 -7.23 11.72 -5.79
C THR A 91 -6.25 12.68 -5.11
N GLY A 92 -6.76 13.74 -4.49
CA GLY A 92 -5.92 14.75 -3.81
C GLY A 92 -5.24 14.28 -2.52
N ASN A 93 -5.58 13.09 -2.01
CA ASN A 93 -5.13 12.62 -0.68
C ASN A 93 -4.13 11.45 -0.74
N ASN A 94 -3.62 11.11 -1.93
CA ASN A 94 -2.73 9.96 -2.11
C ASN A 94 -1.36 10.15 -1.43
N ASP A 95 -0.85 11.39 -1.33
CA ASP A 95 0.40 11.67 -0.60
C ASP A 95 0.26 11.35 0.91
N GLU A 96 -0.86 11.75 1.51
CA GLU A 96 -1.18 11.48 2.92
C GLU A 96 -1.44 9.99 3.15
N LEU A 97 -2.10 9.31 2.21
CA LEU A 97 -2.27 7.85 2.25
C LEU A 97 -0.92 7.13 2.25
N TRP A 98 -0.02 7.49 1.31
CA TRP A 98 1.33 6.95 1.26
C TRP A 98 2.06 7.18 2.58
N TYR A 99 2.03 8.42 3.10
CA TYR A 99 2.71 8.77 4.34
C TYR A 99 2.23 7.92 5.52
N ASN A 100 0.91 7.75 5.67
CA ASN A 100 0.35 6.97 6.77
C ASN A 100 0.70 5.48 6.67
N ILE A 101 0.68 4.90 5.47
CA ILE A 101 1.09 3.50 5.24
C ILE A 101 2.58 3.33 5.53
N ALA A 102 3.43 4.16 4.92
CA ALA A 102 4.88 4.09 5.07
C ALA A 102 5.30 4.32 6.53
N LYS A 103 4.68 5.27 7.22
CA LYS A 103 4.91 5.53 8.64
C LYS A 103 4.53 4.34 9.51
N ALA A 104 3.37 3.73 9.26
CA ALA A 104 2.91 2.57 10.02
C ALA A 104 3.86 1.38 9.82
N ALA A 105 4.31 1.14 8.58
CA ALA A 105 5.28 0.09 8.28
C ALA A 105 6.62 0.37 8.96
N ASN A 106 7.15 1.60 8.86
CA ASN A 106 8.40 2.00 9.49
C ASN A 106 8.37 1.89 11.03
N ALA A 107 7.22 2.12 11.66
CA ALA A 107 7.05 1.99 13.10
C ALA A 107 6.90 0.53 13.58
N ASN A 108 6.56 -0.40 12.68
CA ASN A 108 6.35 -1.80 12.99
C ASN A 108 7.67 -2.58 12.89
N LYS A 109 8.08 -3.21 14.00
CA LYS A 109 9.34 -3.97 14.11
C LYS A 109 9.42 -5.22 13.23
N GLU A 110 8.28 -5.72 12.73
CA GLU A 110 8.25 -6.85 11.80
C GLU A 110 8.69 -6.45 10.38
N TYR A 111 8.60 -5.16 10.05
CA TYR A 111 9.05 -4.61 8.79
C TYR A 111 10.52 -4.18 8.89
N LYS A 112 11.31 -4.61 7.93
CA LYS A 112 12.70 -4.21 7.74
C LYS A 112 12.77 -3.26 6.55
N PHE A 113 13.31 -2.07 6.76
CA PHE A 113 13.63 -1.16 5.65
C PHE A 113 14.58 -1.86 4.65
N ILE A 114 14.32 -1.69 3.36
CA ILE A 114 15.13 -2.26 2.28
C ILE A 114 15.85 -1.17 1.51
N ASN A 115 15.08 -0.30 0.85
CA ASN A 115 15.60 0.84 0.11
C ASN A 115 14.51 1.91 -0.06
N SER A 116 14.88 3.03 -0.64
CA SER A 116 13.97 4.11 -0.96
C SER A 116 14.54 4.98 -2.08
N PHE A 117 13.69 5.77 -2.72
CA PHE A 117 14.15 6.88 -3.54
C PHE A 117 13.14 8.01 -3.57
N VAL A 118 13.63 9.23 -3.83
CA VAL A 118 12.81 10.40 -4.13
C VAL A 118 13.40 11.13 -5.32
N SER A 119 12.54 11.49 -6.26
CA SER A 119 12.88 12.26 -7.44
C SER A 119 11.86 13.38 -7.63
N GLY A 120 12.33 14.61 -7.82
CA GLY A 120 11.49 15.76 -8.14
C GLY A 120 12.16 16.63 -9.19
N SER A 121 11.56 16.76 -10.37
CA SER A 121 12.15 17.50 -11.49
C SER A 121 12.19 19.02 -11.28
N GLU A 122 11.23 19.58 -10.53
CA GLU A 122 11.17 21.02 -10.28
C GLU A 122 12.28 21.52 -9.34
N ASP A 123 12.71 20.67 -8.40
CA ASP A 123 13.67 21.01 -7.35
C ASP A 123 15.07 20.41 -7.60
N ASP A 124 15.30 19.76 -8.75
CA ASP A 124 16.52 19.02 -9.10
C ASP A 124 16.95 18.01 -8.02
N ILE A 125 15.97 17.29 -7.47
CA ILE A 125 16.19 16.31 -6.40
C ILE A 125 16.21 14.91 -6.98
N TYR A 126 17.26 14.17 -6.62
CA TYR A 126 17.35 12.73 -6.81
C TYR A 126 18.16 12.10 -5.67
N GLU A 127 17.47 11.42 -4.76
CA GLU A 127 18.09 10.76 -3.60
C GLU A 127 17.66 9.29 -3.55
N LYS A 128 18.58 8.41 -3.15
CA LYS A 128 18.38 6.96 -3.03
C LYS A 128 18.87 6.46 -1.68
N ASP A 129 18.31 5.34 -1.22
CA ASP A 129 18.71 4.63 0.01
C ASP A 129 18.68 5.49 1.28
N ILE A 130 17.79 6.49 1.30
CA ILE A 130 17.56 7.35 2.45
C ILE A 130 16.50 6.76 3.38
N ASP A 131 16.63 6.97 4.69
CA ASP A 131 15.62 6.49 5.63
C ASP A 131 14.27 7.23 5.48
N PHE A 132 13.22 6.68 6.08
CA PHE A 132 11.87 7.24 6.05
C PHE A 132 11.82 8.71 6.52
N ASN A 133 12.54 9.06 7.58
CA ASN A 133 12.50 10.41 8.14
C ASN A 133 13.19 11.42 7.21
N ALA A 134 14.35 11.04 6.65
CA ALA A 134 15.07 11.83 5.66
C ALA A 134 14.19 12.08 4.42
N MET A 135 13.54 11.04 3.90
CA MET A 135 12.61 11.17 2.78
C MET A 135 11.45 12.12 3.08
N VAL A 136 10.78 11.95 4.22
CA VAL A 136 9.67 12.83 4.62
C VAL A 136 10.13 14.28 4.78
N ASN A 137 11.35 14.50 5.29
CA ASN A 137 11.91 15.84 5.41
C ASN A 137 12.17 16.50 4.05
N ILE A 138 12.58 15.74 3.03
CA ILE A 138 12.70 16.24 1.66
C ILE A 138 11.32 16.63 1.13
N LEU A 139 10.34 15.71 1.21
CA LEU A 139 8.99 15.93 0.69
C LEU A 139 8.31 17.15 1.35
N ARG A 140 8.49 17.35 2.66
CA ARG A 140 7.91 18.50 3.39
C ARG A 140 8.52 19.86 3.01
N LYS A 141 9.74 19.88 2.48
CA LYS A 141 10.39 21.13 2.02
C LYS A 141 9.89 21.55 0.64
N SER A 142 9.30 20.63 -0.12
CA SER A 142 8.78 20.95 -1.44
C SER A 142 7.55 21.86 -1.35
N LYS A 143 7.41 22.76 -2.32
CA LYS A 143 6.22 23.59 -2.47
C LYS A 143 5.03 22.80 -3.01
N SER A 144 5.29 21.73 -3.76
CA SER A 144 4.28 20.88 -4.41
C SER A 144 4.84 19.49 -4.67
N LEU A 145 4.09 18.46 -4.26
CA LEU A 145 4.45 17.06 -4.53
C LEU A 145 3.94 16.56 -5.89
N GLY A 146 3.35 17.43 -6.71
CA GLY A 146 2.68 17.03 -7.96
C GLY A 146 3.57 16.29 -8.96
N ASP A 147 4.84 16.70 -9.03
CA ASP A 147 5.84 16.18 -9.97
C ASP A 147 6.87 15.28 -9.27
N TYR A 148 6.66 14.99 -8.00
CA TYR A 148 7.52 14.08 -7.26
C TYR A 148 7.15 12.63 -7.57
N THR A 149 8.18 11.81 -7.75
CA THR A 149 8.10 10.35 -7.74
C THR A 149 8.92 9.84 -6.58
N TYR A 150 8.31 9.06 -5.70
CA TYR A 150 9.00 8.54 -4.53
C TYR A 150 8.52 7.15 -4.17
N SER A 151 9.44 6.35 -3.63
CA SER A 151 9.19 4.96 -3.28
C SER A 151 9.92 4.60 -2.01
N ILE A 152 9.31 3.74 -1.21
CA ILE A 152 9.95 3.12 -0.07
C ILE A 152 9.61 1.64 -0.04
N ALA A 153 10.63 0.82 0.16
CA ALA A 153 10.54 -0.63 0.21
C ALA A 153 10.77 -1.13 1.64
N PHE A 154 9.90 -2.02 2.08
CA PHE A 154 10.08 -2.78 3.30
C PHE A 154 9.98 -4.28 3.02
N LYS A 155 10.58 -5.09 3.88
CA LYS A 155 10.41 -6.53 3.90
C LYS A 155 9.75 -6.96 5.21
N LYS A 156 8.70 -7.77 5.13
CA LYS A 156 8.12 -8.48 6.27
C LYS A 156 7.96 -9.95 5.89
N ASP A 157 8.40 -10.84 6.76
CA ASP A 157 8.56 -12.27 6.46
C ASP A 157 9.36 -12.49 5.16
N ASN A 158 8.77 -13.16 4.16
CA ASN A 158 9.36 -13.40 2.85
C ASN A 158 8.86 -12.43 1.77
N LEU A 159 8.03 -11.45 2.12
CA LEU A 159 7.41 -10.52 1.16
C LEU A 159 8.05 -9.15 1.23
N TYR A 160 8.24 -8.56 0.06
CA TYR A 160 8.58 -7.15 -0.09
C TYR A 160 7.32 -6.34 -0.33
N TYR A 161 7.27 -5.15 0.27
CA TYR A 161 6.19 -4.19 0.20
C TYR A 161 6.79 -2.89 -0.33
N ASN A 162 6.54 -2.58 -1.59
CA ASN A 162 6.98 -1.34 -2.21
C ASN A 162 5.82 -0.36 -2.25
N PHE A 163 5.92 0.75 -1.51
CA PHE A 163 4.93 1.81 -1.48
C PHE A 163 5.42 2.99 -2.32
N ASN A 164 4.70 3.28 -3.40
CA ASN A 164 5.14 4.21 -4.42
C ASN A 164 4.12 5.32 -4.63
N MET A 165 4.64 6.47 -5.03
CA MET A 165 3.89 7.61 -5.51
C MET A 165 4.49 8.08 -6.82
N ALA A 166 3.64 8.22 -7.84
CA ALA A 166 4.01 8.81 -9.13
C ALA A 166 2.82 9.56 -9.71
N SER A 167 3.02 10.80 -10.15
CA SER A 167 1.98 11.63 -10.78
C SER A 167 0.67 11.74 -9.99
N LYS A 168 0.78 11.82 -8.64
CA LYS A 168 -0.32 11.81 -7.65
C LYS A 168 -1.10 10.50 -7.55
N THR A 169 -0.57 9.40 -8.04
CA THR A 169 -1.14 8.06 -7.90
C THR A 169 -0.34 7.26 -6.89
N PHE A 170 -1.01 6.74 -5.88
CA PHE A 170 -0.43 5.74 -5.00
C PHE A 170 -0.52 4.38 -5.67
N PHE A 171 0.60 3.65 -5.67
CA PHE A 171 0.58 2.24 -6.01
C PHE A 171 1.53 1.44 -5.13
N SER A 172 1.09 0.23 -4.78
CA SER A 172 1.86 -0.70 -3.98
C SER A 172 2.07 -2.00 -4.75
N VAL A 173 3.23 -2.61 -4.60
CA VAL A 173 3.50 -3.97 -5.11
C VAL A 173 3.96 -4.85 -3.96
N ILE A 174 3.39 -6.05 -3.89
CA ILE A 174 3.72 -7.10 -2.92
C ILE A 174 4.15 -8.35 -3.70
N ASP A 175 5.38 -8.79 -3.46
CA ASP A 175 6.04 -9.87 -4.20
C ASP A 175 7.25 -10.38 -3.38
N GLU A 176 7.61 -11.65 -3.51
CA GLU A 176 8.76 -12.28 -2.85
C GLU A 176 10.10 -11.98 -3.54
N ASN A 177 10.10 -11.53 -4.81
CA ASN A 177 11.30 -11.39 -5.66
C ASN A 177 11.67 -9.93 -6.03
N LEU A 178 11.18 -8.92 -5.30
CA LEU A 178 11.40 -7.49 -5.66
C LEU A 178 12.84 -6.99 -5.50
N LYS A 179 13.78 -7.80 -5.00
CA LYS A 179 15.15 -7.38 -4.70
C LYS A 179 16.04 -7.06 -5.92
N GLU A 180 15.56 -7.29 -7.13
CA GLU A 180 16.40 -7.28 -8.36
C GLU A 180 16.01 -6.22 -9.40
N ARG A 181 15.29 -5.16 -9.02
CA ARG A 181 14.95 -4.07 -9.96
C ARG A 181 15.64 -2.78 -9.54
N ASP A 182 16.94 -2.69 -9.84
CA ASP A 182 17.75 -1.47 -9.78
C ASP A 182 17.33 -0.44 -10.84
#